data_AF-A0A968H3U4-F1
#
_entry.id   AF-A0A968H3U4-F1
#
_cell.length_a   1.000
_cell.length_b   1.000
_cell.length_c   1.000
_cell.angle_alpha   90.00
_cell.angle_beta   90.00
_cell.angle_gamma   90.00
#
_symmetry.space_group_name_H-M   'P 1'
#
loop_
_entity.id
_entity.type
_entity.pdbx_description
1 polymer ?
#
loop_
_entity_poly.entity_id
_entity_poly.type
_entity_poly.pdbx_seq_one_letter_code
_entity_poly.pdbx_strand_id
1 'polypeptide(L)'
;MTMFKAYEEQAGERSQQLRETMITSHLPLVRYLVNRFMAQLPAHVDPQDISSAAVIGLINAADRFDPERGVLFKTFAEQHIRGAILDELRANDNLSRTMRDRSKMVEREMHAQERRLGRNPSAEEMAEALQISLDDYYSLLDDIHEYSFISLEDSWDDEEGHPLSLADVLGDDEEKSPQNRVMAGQLAQSLGTAIEALPEKERLAVTLYYYEEMNLKEIGAVLGLTESRICQILSQAMVRLKGKMKPFRP
;
A
#
# COMPACT_ATOMS: atom_id res chain seq x y z
N MET A 1 52.74 -15.22 9.77
CA MET A 1 52.00 -13.95 9.82
C MET A 1 50.99 -13.86 8.68
N THR A 2 49.96 -14.70 8.52
CA THR A 2 49.67 -16.10 8.88
C THR A 2 48.42 -16.44 8.06
N MET A 3 48.29 -17.66 7.51
CA MET A 3 47.16 -18.09 6.67
C MET A 3 45.75 -17.69 7.19
N PHE A 4 45.60 -17.51 8.51
CA PHE A 4 44.36 -17.00 9.14
C PHE A 4 43.90 -15.63 8.62
N LYS A 5 44.81 -14.66 8.43
CA LYS A 5 44.43 -13.36 7.85
C LYS A 5 43.99 -13.46 6.40
N ALA A 6 44.65 -14.31 5.62
CA ALA A 6 44.28 -14.57 4.22
C ALA A 6 42.94 -15.33 4.11
N TYR A 7 42.64 -16.22 5.07
CA TYR A 7 41.35 -16.89 5.18
C TYR A 7 40.22 -15.93 5.59
N GLU A 8 40.46 -15.02 6.54
CA GLU A 8 39.50 -13.98 6.92
C GLU A 8 39.27 -12.96 5.79
N GLU A 9 40.33 -12.55 5.08
CA GLU A 9 40.22 -11.70 3.89
C GLU A 9 39.45 -12.40 2.77
N GLN A 10 39.75 -13.67 2.47
CA GLN A 10 39.01 -14.45 1.46
C GLN A 10 37.56 -14.73 1.87
N ALA A 11 37.29 -14.95 3.15
CA ALA A 11 35.92 -15.11 3.65
C ALA A 11 35.13 -13.79 3.55
N GLY A 12 35.78 -12.66 3.85
CA GLY A 12 35.24 -11.31 3.66
C GLY A 12 34.95 -10.98 2.19
N GLU A 13 35.90 -11.24 1.29
CA GLU A 13 35.74 -11.05 -0.16
C GLU A 13 34.63 -11.94 -0.72
N ARG A 14 34.54 -13.21 -0.29
CA ARG A 14 33.50 -14.14 -0.74
C ARG A 14 32.12 -13.74 -0.23
N SER A 15 32.03 -13.19 0.99
CA SER A 15 30.81 -12.61 1.54
C SER A 15 30.38 -11.37 0.76
N GLN A 16 31.32 -10.49 0.42
CA GLN A 16 31.07 -9.29 -0.38
C GLN A 16 30.63 -9.63 -1.82
N GLN A 17 31.26 -10.60 -2.47
CA GLN A 17 30.87 -11.07 -3.80
C GLN A 17 29.47 -11.72 -3.79
N LEU A 18 29.15 -12.49 -2.76
CA LEU A 18 27.82 -13.08 -2.62
C LEU A 18 26.76 -11.99 -2.44
N ARG A 19 27.03 -11.00 -1.59
CA ARG A 19 26.18 -9.82 -1.38
C ARG A 19 25.96 -9.05 -2.69
N GLU A 20 27.01 -8.73 -3.42
CA GLU A 20 26.93 -8.05 -4.71
C GLU A 20 26.11 -8.85 -5.73
N THR A 21 26.31 -10.16 -5.76
CA THR A 21 25.55 -11.08 -6.63
C THR A 21 24.08 -11.09 -6.25
N MET A 22 23.75 -11.12 -4.96
CA MET A 22 22.37 -11.08 -4.46
C MET A 22 21.68 -9.77 -4.84
N ILE A 23 22.35 -8.63 -4.67
CA ILE A 23 21.82 -7.32 -5.07
C ILE A 23 21.60 -7.27 -6.58
N THR A 24 22.63 -7.55 -7.37
CA THR A 24 22.57 -7.42 -8.84
C THR A 24 21.54 -8.36 -9.48
N SER A 25 21.44 -9.61 -9.01
CA SER A 25 20.45 -10.57 -9.49
C SER A 25 19.00 -10.17 -9.18
N HIS A 26 18.77 -9.34 -8.16
CA HIS A 26 17.45 -8.90 -7.72
C HIS A 26 17.10 -7.45 -8.12
N LEU A 27 17.97 -6.74 -8.84
CA LEU A 27 17.62 -5.45 -9.46
C LEU A 27 16.38 -5.52 -10.38
N PRO A 28 16.13 -6.60 -11.14
CA PRO A 28 14.89 -6.74 -11.91
C PRO A 28 13.63 -6.77 -11.03
N LEU A 29 13.72 -7.32 -9.82
CA LEU A 29 12.61 -7.30 -8.85
C LEU A 29 12.33 -5.87 -8.38
N VAL A 30 13.38 -5.10 -8.08
CA VAL A 30 13.25 -3.67 -7.75
C VAL A 30 12.54 -2.93 -8.88
N ARG A 31 12.97 -3.11 -10.13
CA ARG A 31 12.31 -2.46 -11.27
C ARG A 31 10.84 -2.87 -11.41
N TYR A 32 10.52 -4.14 -11.22
CA TYR A 32 9.13 -4.62 -11.25
C TYR A 32 8.29 -3.96 -10.15
N LEU A 33 8.79 -3.95 -8.91
CA LEU A 33 8.10 -3.34 -7.77
C LEU A 33 7.96 -1.83 -7.97
N VAL A 34 9.03 -1.10 -8.31
CA VAL A 34 8.97 0.35 -8.54
C VAL A 34 7.96 0.68 -9.63
N ASN A 35 7.97 -0.01 -10.77
CA ASN A 35 6.97 0.23 -11.83
C ASN A 35 5.54 -0.02 -11.33
N ARG A 36 5.35 -1.07 -10.53
CA ARG A 36 4.06 -1.36 -9.90
C ARG A 36 3.65 -0.25 -8.94
N PHE A 37 4.54 0.24 -8.08
CA PHE A 37 4.27 1.34 -7.16
C PHE A 37 4.01 2.66 -7.90
N MET A 38 4.82 3.00 -8.90
CA MET A 38 4.69 4.23 -9.68
C MET A 38 3.36 4.29 -10.45
N ALA A 39 2.81 3.16 -10.86
CA ALA A 39 1.47 3.11 -11.47
C ALA A 39 0.34 3.49 -10.49
N GLN A 40 0.65 3.54 -9.20
CA GLN A 40 -0.29 3.78 -8.09
C GLN A 40 -0.02 5.14 -7.41
N LEU A 41 1.11 5.77 -7.74
CA LEU A 41 1.58 6.99 -7.12
C LEU A 41 1.17 8.24 -7.93
N PRO A 42 1.02 9.39 -7.26
CA PRO A 42 0.75 10.67 -7.90
C PRO A 42 1.79 11.06 -8.95
N ALA A 43 1.38 11.89 -9.90
CA ALA A 43 2.28 12.43 -10.93
C ALA A 43 3.40 13.33 -10.38
N HIS A 44 3.27 13.84 -9.15
CA HIS A 44 4.28 14.68 -8.51
C HIS A 44 5.41 13.88 -7.84
N VAL A 45 5.26 12.56 -7.68
CA VAL A 45 6.31 11.70 -7.12
C VAL A 45 7.35 11.41 -8.19
N ASP A 46 8.62 11.70 -7.91
CA ASP A 46 9.70 11.40 -8.86
C ASP A 46 9.98 9.89 -8.90
N PRO A 47 9.88 9.22 -10.06
CA PRO A 47 10.24 7.82 -10.20
C PRO A 47 11.69 7.51 -9.77
N GLN A 48 12.60 8.47 -9.85
CA GLN A 48 14.01 8.31 -9.44
C GLN A 48 14.16 8.21 -7.92
N ASP A 49 13.37 8.96 -7.15
CA ASP A 49 13.40 8.91 -5.69
C ASP A 49 12.90 7.55 -5.20
N ILE A 50 11.79 7.08 -5.77
CA ILE A 50 11.23 5.74 -5.47
C ILE A 50 12.19 4.63 -5.89
N SER A 51 12.83 4.76 -7.06
CA SER A 51 13.85 3.79 -7.51
C SER A 51 15.03 3.74 -6.55
N SER A 52 15.50 4.90 -6.09
CA SER A 52 16.64 5.01 -5.17
C SER A 52 16.31 4.40 -3.82
N ALA A 53 15.14 4.73 -3.25
CA ALA A 53 14.65 4.15 -2.00
C ALA A 53 14.51 2.63 -2.09
N ALA A 54 13.95 2.12 -3.19
CA ALA A 54 13.79 0.69 -3.42
C ALA A 54 15.14 -0.05 -3.48
N VAL A 55 16.14 0.53 -4.14
CA VAL A 55 17.50 -0.03 -4.18
C VAL A 55 18.14 -0.04 -2.79
N ILE A 56 17.96 1.03 -2.00
CA ILE A 56 18.43 1.08 -0.60
C ILE A 56 17.77 -0.04 0.23
N GLY A 57 16.46 -0.27 0.06
CA GLY A 57 15.74 -1.37 0.70
C GLY A 57 16.32 -2.74 0.33
N LEU A 58 16.63 -2.97 -0.95
CA LEU A 58 17.28 -4.21 -1.40
C LEU A 58 18.68 -4.38 -0.80
N ILE A 59 19.47 -3.31 -0.73
CA ILE A 59 20.82 -3.34 -0.14
C ILE A 59 20.72 -3.72 1.34
N ASN A 60 19.83 -3.06 2.08
CA ASN A 60 19.60 -3.34 3.50
C ASN A 60 19.12 -4.78 3.72
N ALA A 61 18.30 -5.32 2.83
CA ALA A 61 17.88 -6.72 2.86
C ALA A 61 19.07 -7.66 2.67
N ALA A 62 19.94 -7.38 1.69
CA ALA A 62 21.14 -8.18 1.45
C ALA A 62 22.10 -8.16 2.65
N ASP A 63 22.20 -7.03 3.35
CA ASP A 63 23.03 -6.87 4.55
C ASP A 63 22.51 -7.64 5.77
N ARG A 64 21.19 -7.83 5.86
CA ARG A 64 20.52 -8.44 7.04
C ARG A 64 20.03 -9.87 6.80
N PHE A 65 20.15 -10.37 5.59
CA PHE A 65 19.60 -11.68 5.23
C PHE A 65 20.38 -12.81 5.91
N ASP A 66 19.62 -13.68 6.57
CA ASP A 66 20.13 -14.88 7.23
C ASP A 66 19.49 -16.13 6.59
N PRO A 67 20.24 -16.91 5.80
CA PRO A 67 19.74 -18.11 5.14
C PRO A 67 19.27 -19.20 6.12
N GLU A 68 19.75 -19.20 7.37
CA GLU A 68 19.39 -20.23 8.36
C GLU A 68 17.95 -20.11 8.84
N ARG A 69 17.30 -18.96 8.57
CA ARG A 69 15.90 -18.70 8.91
C ARG A 69 14.89 -19.36 7.96
N GLY A 70 15.35 -20.04 6.90
CA GLY A 70 14.47 -20.82 6.00
C GLY A 70 13.61 -20.01 5.04
N VAL A 71 13.73 -18.67 5.03
CA VAL A 71 12.98 -17.79 4.12
C VAL A 71 13.78 -17.54 2.83
N LEU A 72 13.11 -17.56 1.68
CA LEU A 72 13.73 -17.19 0.41
C LEU A 72 14.13 -15.70 0.43
N PHE A 73 15.35 -15.38 -0.01
CA PHE A 73 15.83 -13.99 -0.07
C PHE A 73 14.89 -13.07 -0.84
N LYS A 74 14.26 -13.56 -1.92
CA LYS A 74 13.26 -12.80 -2.68
C LYS A 74 12.13 -12.29 -1.79
N THR A 75 11.54 -13.16 -0.96
CA THR A 75 10.44 -12.82 -0.06
C THR A 75 10.88 -11.81 0.99
N PHE A 76 12.07 -12.02 1.57
CA PHE A 76 12.65 -11.11 2.56
C PHE A 76 12.96 -9.72 1.97
N ALA A 77 13.56 -9.67 0.78
CA ALA A 77 13.91 -8.44 0.08
C ALA A 77 12.67 -7.65 -0.35
N GLU A 78 11.60 -8.34 -0.79
CA GLU A 78 10.35 -7.68 -1.18
C GLU A 78 9.76 -6.82 -0.06
N GLN A 79 9.75 -7.33 1.19
CA GLN A 79 9.27 -6.58 2.35
C GLN A 79 10.13 -5.32 2.63
N HIS A 80 11.45 -5.45 2.55
CA HIS A 80 12.36 -4.34 2.81
C HIS A 80 12.34 -3.28 1.71
N ILE A 81 12.21 -3.70 0.44
CA ILE A 81 12.04 -2.80 -0.70
C ILE A 81 10.76 -1.99 -0.53
N ARG A 82 9.63 -2.65 -0.19
CA ARG A 82 8.35 -1.97 0.06
C ARG A 82 8.46 -0.97 1.21
N GLY A 83 9.01 -1.39 2.35
CA GLY A 83 9.18 -0.50 3.50
C GLY A 83 9.99 0.75 3.17
N ALA A 84 11.12 0.60 2.46
CA ALA A 84 11.95 1.72 2.06
C ALA A 84 11.24 2.70 1.11
N ILE A 85 10.46 2.20 0.14
CA ILE A 85 9.63 3.05 -0.73
C ILE A 85 8.61 3.84 0.09
N LEU A 86 7.97 3.21 1.07
CA LEU A 86 6.94 3.84 1.90
C LEU A 86 7.53 4.88 2.84
N ASP A 87 8.73 4.65 3.38
CA ASP A 87 9.46 5.62 4.19
C ASP A 87 9.85 6.87 3.39
N GLU A 88 10.28 6.69 2.13
CA GLU A 88 10.58 7.81 1.23
C GLU A 88 9.32 8.65 0.92
N LEU A 89 8.19 7.99 0.68
CA LEU A 89 6.91 8.67 0.48
C LEU A 89 6.49 9.46 1.72
N ARG A 90 6.71 8.92 2.93
CA ARG A 90 6.42 9.61 4.20
C ARG A 90 7.32 10.82 4.43
N ALA A 91 8.61 10.71 4.11
CA ALA A 91 9.58 11.80 4.32
C ALA A 91 9.23 13.05 3.49
N ASN A 92 8.62 12.85 2.32
CA ASN A 92 8.17 13.91 1.42
C ASN A 92 6.76 14.45 1.76
N ASP A 93 6.05 13.88 2.75
CA ASP A 93 4.62 14.12 3.04
C ASP A 93 4.34 15.23 4.08
N ASN A 94 4.83 16.45 3.83
CA ASN A 94 4.42 17.65 4.60
C ASN A 94 2.94 18.08 4.36
N LEU A 95 2.18 17.34 3.55
CA LEU A 95 0.78 17.58 3.18
C LEU A 95 -0.24 16.81 4.06
N SER A 96 0.27 15.95 4.95
CA SER A 96 -0.47 14.83 5.55
C SER A 96 -1.57 15.13 6.59
N ARG A 97 -1.58 16.30 7.26
CA ARG A 97 -2.65 16.60 8.26
C ARG A 97 -3.94 17.08 7.59
N THR A 98 -3.82 18.08 6.72
CA THR A 98 -4.96 18.65 6.01
C THR A 98 -5.63 17.61 5.11
N MET A 99 -4.85 16.74 4.45
CA MET A 99 -5.39 15.66 3.62
C MET A 99 -6.05 14.55 4.47
N ARG A 100 -5.50 14.20 5.64
CA ARG A 100 -6.18 13.29 6.59
C ARG A 100 -7.52 13.83 7.03
N ASP A 101 -7.59 15.11 7.37
CA ASP A 101 -8.84 15.73 7.81
C ASP A 101 -9.88 15.77 6.70
N ARG A 102 -9.45 16.09 5.46
CA ARG A 102 -10.29 16.01 4.26
C ARG A 102 -10.79 14.60 3.98
N SER A 103 -9.92 13.59 4.03
CA SER A 103 -10.32 12.20 3.86
C SER A 103 -11.33 11.75 4.92
N LYS A 104 -11.10 12.08 6.20
CA LYS A 104 -12.04 11.79 7.30
C LYS A 104 -13.37 12.51 7.13
N MET A 105 -13.37 13.73 6.60
CA MET A 105 -14.58 14.48 6.29
C MET A 105 -15.41 13.76 5.23
N VAL A 106 -14.81 13.37 4.10
CA VAL A 106 -15.50 12.64 3.03
C VAL A 106 -16.04 11.30 3.53
N GLU A 107 -15.25 10.56 4.32
CA GLU A 107 -15.66 9.29 4.94
C GLU A 107 -16.90 9.46 5.84
N ARG A 108 -16.91 10.48 6.71
CA ARG A 108 -18.03 10.77 7.61
C ARG A 108 -19.30 11.11 6.84
N GLU A 109 -19.19 11.95 5.82
CA GLU A 109 -20.33 12.32 4.99
C GLU A 109 -20.84 11.13 4.17
N MET A 110 -19.96 10.31 3.60
CA MET A 110 -20.37 9.09 2.90
C MET A 110 -21.23 8.19 3.79
N HIS A 111 -20.80 7.96 5.03
CA HIS A 111 -21.58 7.16 5.97
C HIS A 111 -22.88 7.81 6.41
N ALA A 112 -22.90 9.13 6.58
CA ALA A 112 -24.14 9.86 6.88
C ALA A 112 -25.15 9.71 5.75
N GLN A 113 -24.69 9.83 4.50
CA GLN A 113 -25.53 9.67 3.31
C GLN A 113 -25.97 8.22 3.12
N GLU A 114 -25.10 7.24 3.31
CA GLU A 114 -25.45 5.82 3.22
C GLU A 114 -26.57 5.45 4.20
N ARG A 115 -26.48 5.92 5.45
CA ARG A 115 -27.55 5.73 6.45
C ARG A 115 -28.85 6.43 6.07
N ARG A 116 -28.77 7.62 5.47
CA ARG A 116 -29.94 8.41 5.06
C ARG A 116 -30.65 7.82 3.85
N LEU A 117 -29.91 7.31 2.87
CA LEU A 117 -30.41 6.84 1.59
C LEU A 117 -30.73 5.34 1.60
N GLY A 118 -30.18 4.58 2.56
CA GLY A 118 -30.26 3.10 2.57
C GLY A 118 -29.48 2.44 1.44
N ARG A 119 -28.62 3.19 0.76
CA ARG A 119 -27.73 2.75 -0.34
C ARG A 119 -26.49 3.64 -0.40
N ASN A 120 -25.48 3.21 -1.15
CA ASN A 120 -24.31 4.04 -1.43
C ASN A 120 -24.72 5.36 -2.13
N PRO A 121 -24.26 6.54 -1.66
CA PRO A 121 -24.44 7.81 -2.37
C PRO A 121 -23.65 7.86 -3.67
N SER A 122 -24.22 8.51 -4.67
CA SER A 122 -23.57 8.89 -5.94
C SER A 122 -22.58 10.06 -5.73
N ALA A 123 -21.76 10.34 -6.75
CA ALA A 123 -20.81 11.46 -6.69
C ALA A 123 -21.54 12.81 -6.60
N GLU A 124 -22.66 12.95 -7.28
CA GLU A 124 -23.52 14.12 -7.28
C GLU A 124 -24.15 14.34 -5.89
N GLU A 125 -24.67 13.28 -5.27
CA GLU A 125 -25.21 13.34 -3.90
C GLU A 125 -24.13 13.66 -2.86
N MET A 126 -22.90 13.20 -3.09
CA MET A 126 -21.75 13.53 -2.23
C MET A 126 -21.32 15.00 -2.39
N ALA A 127 -21.24 15.51 -3.61
CA ALA A 127 -20.90 16.90 -3.88
C ALA A 127 -21.94 17.85 -3.26
N GLU A 128 -23.23 17.53 -3.41
CA GLU A 128 -24.32 18.28 -2.78
C GLU A 128 -24.23 18.26 -1.24
N ALA A 129 -23.98 17.09 -0.64
CA ALA A 129 -23.84 16.96 0.81
C ALA A 129 -22.65 17.75 1.36
N LEU A 130 -21.54 17.79 0.62
CA LEU A 130 -20.33 18.54 0.96
C LEU A 130 -20.42 20.04 0.62
N GLN A 131 -21.49 20.48 -0.04
CA GLN A 131 -21.69 21.85 -0.51
C GLN A 131 -20.57 22.35 -1.44
N ILE A 132 -20.08 21.46 -2.31
CA ILE A 132 -19.05 21.75 -3.31
C ILE A 132 -19.56 21.39 -4.71
N SER A 133 -18.89 21.89 -5.75
CA SER A 133 -19.21 21.47 -7.11
C SER A 133 -18.81 20.01 -7.35
N LEU A 134 -19.40 19.38 -8.37
CA LEU A 134 -19.01 18.02 -8.76
C LEU A 134 -17.53 17.94 -9.18
N ASP A 135 -17.02 18.99 -9.83
CA ASP A 135 -15.62 19.07 -10.25
C ASP A 135 -14.68 19.24 -9.05
N ASP A 136 -15.08 20.02 -8.04
CA ASP A 136 -14.33 20.15 -6.78
C ASP A 136 -14.35 18.82 -6.00
N TYR A 137 -15.45 18.08 -6.05
CA TYR A 137 -15.53 16.76 -5.44
C TYR A 137 -14.58 15.77 -6.11
N TYR A 138 -14.49 15.79 -7.44
CA TYR A 138 -13.51 14.97 -8.16
C TYR A 138 -12.08 15.38 -7.86
N SER A 139 -11.79 16.68 -7.82
CA SER A 139 -10.47 17.19 -7.43
C SER A 139 -10.11 16.76 -6.01
N LEU A 140 -11.07 16.79 -5.08
CA LEU A 140 -10.89 16.29 -3.71
C LEU A 140 -10.62 14.79 -3.67
N LEU A 141 -11.26 13.99 -4.53
CA LEU A 141 -10.99 12.55 -4.64
C LEU A 141 -9.61 12.27 -5.25
N ASP A 142 -9.15 13.09 -6.18
CA ASP A 142 -7.80 13.02 -6.73
C ASP A 142 -6.78 13.33 -5.62
N ASP A 143 -6.94 14.43 -4.87
CA ASP A 143 -6.13 14.77 -3.70
C ASP A 143 -6.09 13.61 -2.65
N ILE A 144 -7.23 12.96 -2.41
CA ILE A 144 -7.34 11.83 -1.48
C ILE A 144 -6.71 10.55 -2.04
N HIS A 145 -6.72 10.34 -3.37
CA HIS A 145 -6.03 9.21 -4.00
C HIS A 145 -4.56 9.25 -3.68
N GLU A 146 -3.97 10.44 -3.88
CA GLU A 146 -2.55 10.70 -3.68
C GLU A 146 -2.12 10.33 -2.26
N TYR A 147 -3.02 10.52 -1.29
CA TYR A 147 -2.82 10.22 0.11
C TYR A 147 -3.17 8.77 0.52
N SER A 148 -4.17 8.15 -0.12
CA SER A 148 -4.74 6.87 0.33
C SER A 148 -3.81 5.69 0.13
N PHE A 149 -2.88 5.77 -0.82
CA PHE A 149 -1.84 4.77 -1.05
C PHE A 149 -0.91 4.59 0.16
N ILE A 150 -0.61 5.69 0.87
CA ILE A 150 0.29 5.71 2.04
C ILE A 150 -0.43 5.25 3.32
N SER A 151 -1.74 5.50 3.41
CA SER A 151 -2.55 5.30 4.63
C SER A 151 -3.11 3.88 4.79
N LEU A 152 -2.90 2.95 3.84
CA LEU A 152 -3.18 1.52 4.04
C LEU A 152 -2.21 0.83 5.03
N GLU A 153 -1.10 1.50 5.33
CA GLU A 153 -0.14 1.16 6.39
C GLU A 153 -0.18 2.14 7.58
N ASP A 154 -1.14 3.07 7.66
CA ASP A 154 -1.26 3.92 8.84
C ASP A 154 -1.37 3.01 10.07
N SER A 155 -0.33 3.09 10.90
CA SER A 155 -0.17 2.42 12.17
C SER A 155 -1.48 2.41 12.94
N TRP A 156 -1.98 1.22 13.22
CA TRP A 156 -2.97 0.96 14.25
C TRP A 156 -2.30 1.27 15.58
N ASP A 157 -2.83 2.17 16.37
CA ASP A 157 -2.44 2.23 17.77
C ASP A 157 -3.19 1.09 18.48
N ASP A 158 -2.50 0.16 19.14
CA ASP A 158 -3.17 -0.74 20.09
C ASP A 158 -3.74 0.05 21.30
N GLU A 159 -4.43 -0.63 22.22
CA GLU A 159 -4.95 0.00 23.46
C GLU A 159 -3.86 0.71 24.29
N GLU A 160 -2.58 0.46 23.99
CA GLU A 160 -1.38 0.99 24.65
C GLU A 160 -0.63 2.04 23.80
N GLY A 161 -1.12 2.35 22.59
CA GLY A 161 -0.52 3.35 21.70
C GLY A 161 0.64 2.84 20.85
N HIS A 162 0.79 1.53 20.68
CA HIS A 162 1.82 0.94 19.84
C HIS A 162 1.35 0.84 18.38
N PRO A 163 2.15 1.36 17.42
CA PRO A 163 1.85 1.28 16.01
C PRO A 163 1.97 -0.17 15.50
N LEU A 164 0.85 -0.87 15.34
CA LEU A 164 0.73 -2.12 14.61
C LEU A 164 0.34 -1.83 13.14
N SER A 165 1.03 -2.41 12.17
CA SER A 165 0.69 -2.27 10.75
C SER A 165 -0.19 -3.40 10.26
N LEU A 166 -1.02 -3.15 9.23
CA LEU A 166 -1.70 -4.20 8.44
C LEU A 166 -0.74 -5.27 7.92
N ALA A 167 0.51 -4.90 7.68
CA ALA A 167 1.59 -5.82 7.36
C ALA A 167 1.95 -6.76 8.53
N ASP A 168 1.88 -6.31 9.79
CA ASP A 168 2.24 -7.11 10.97
C ASP A 168 1.20 -8.20 11.27
N VAL A 169 -0.09 -7.92 11.04
CA VAL A 169 -1.16 -8.92 11.22
C VAL A 169 -1.32 -9.81 9.98
N LEU A 170 -1.03 -9.33 8.77
CA LEU A 170 -1.19 -10.10 7.53
C LEU A 170 0.09 -10.80 7.03
N GLY A 171 1.29 -10.39 7.42
CA GLY A 171 2.56 -10.95 6.90
C GLY A 171 2.85 -12.38 7.36
N ASP A 172 3.30 -13.28 6.50
CA ASP A 172 3.51 -14.71 6.82
C ASP A 172 4.75 -14.97 7.72
N ASP A 173 4.76 -14.45 8.94
CA ASP A 173 5.69 -14.93 9.97
C ASP A 173 5.17 -16.26 10.54
N GLU A 174 6.00 -17.31 10.44
CA GLU A 174 5.73 -18.63 11.02
C GLU A 174 5.54 -18.59 12.56
N GLU A 175 5.94 -17.48 13.21
CA GLU A 175 5.72 -17.20 14.63
C GLU A 175 4.35 -16.57 14.97
N LYS A 176 3.40 -16.51 14.03
CA LYS A 176 2.06 -16.01 14.36
C LYS A 176 1.35 -16.89 15.39
N SER A 177 1.03 -16.28 16.53
CA SER A 177 0.19 -16.91 17.55
C SER A 177 -1.12 -17.43 16.91
N PRO A 178 -1.73 -18.50 17.45
CA PRO A 178 -3.05 -18.95 17.00
C PRO A 178 -4.11 -17.84 17.00
N GLN A 179 -3.96 -16.86 17.89
CA GLN A 179 -4.84 -15.67 17.97
C GLN A 179 -4.68 -14.79 16.72
N ASN A 180 -3.45 -14.50 16.29
CA ASN A 180 -3.17 -13.67 15.12
C ASN A 180 -3.73 -14.29 13.82
N ARG A 181 -3.66 -15.62 13.69
CA ARG A 181 -4.25 -16.34 12.54
C ARG A 181 -5.78 -16.23 12.50
N VAL A 182 -6.45 -16.32 13.65
CA VAL A 182 -7.90 -16.15 13.75
C VAL A 182 -8.30 -14.70 13.43
N MET A 183 -7.58 -13.71 13.97
CA MET A 183 -7.81 -12.30 13.67
C MET A 183 -7.62 -11.99 12.18
N ALA A 184 -6.54 -12.48 11.56
CA ALA A 184 -6.31 -12.31 10.12
C ALA A 184 -7.44 -12.91 9.27
N GLY A 185 -7.95 -14.09 9.64
CA GLY A 185 -9.09 -14.72 8.97
C GLY A 185 -10.38 -13.91 9.09
N GLN A 186 -10.67 -13.36 10.27
CA GLN A 186 -11.83 -12.50 10.50
C GLN A 186 -11.73 -11.18 9.74
N LEU A 187 -10.54 -10.59 9.70
CA LEU A 187 -10.27 -9.36 8.96
C LEU A 187 -10.45 -9.58 7.45
N ALA A 188 -9.91 -10.69 6.92
CA ALA A 188 -10.07 -11.07 5.51
C ALA A 188 -11.53 -11.29 5.12
N GLN A 189 -12.32 -11.97 5.97
CA GLN A 189 -13.75 -12.17 5.75
C GLN A 189 -14.53 -10.85 5.76
N SER A 190 -14.20 -9.96 6.69
CA SER A 190 -14.84 -8.65 6.82
C SER A 190 -14.51 -7.76 5.62
N LEU A 191 -13.26 -7.78 5.16
CA LEU A 191 -12.83 -7.09 3.95
C LEU A 191 -13.55 -7.62 2.71
N GLY A 192 -13.68 -8.94 2.55
CA GLY A 192 -14.45 -9.55 1.46
C GLY A 192 -15.90 -9.06 1.43
N THR A 193 -16.56 -9.06 2.60
CA THR A 193 -17.93 -8.53 2.75
C THR A 193 -18.02 -7.04 2.39
N ALA A 194 -17.02 -6.24 2.82
CA ALA A 194 -16.97 -4.82 2.52
C ALA A 194 -16.80 -4.55 1.01
N ILE A 195 -15.96 -5.34 0.34
CA ILE A 195 -15.75 -5.29 -1.13
C ILE A 195 -17.03 -5.68 -1.87
N GLU A 196 -17.73 -6.73 -1.43
CA GLU A 196 -18.99 -7.16 -2.05
C GLU A 196 -20.07 -6.07 -1.98
N ALA A 197 -20.09 -5.29 -0.91
CA ALA A 197 -21.02 -4.19 -0.68
C ALA A 197 -20.64 -2.86 -1.37
N LEU A 198 -19.56 -2.84 -2.16
CA LEU A 198 -19.22 -1.69 -3.00
C LEU A 198 -20.16 -1.61 -4.22
N PRO A 199 -20.40 -0.40 -4.76
CA PRO A 199 -21.01 -0.23 -6.08
C PRO A 199 -20.26 -1.05 -7.14
N GLU A 200 -20.98 -1.58 -8.13
CA GLU A 200 -20.43 -2.51 -9.13
C GLU A 200 -19.17 -1.98 -9.82
N LYS A 201 -19.17 -0.70 -10.23
CA LYS A 201 -18.02 -0.05 -10.87
C LYS A 201 -16.81 0.07 -9.95
N GLU A 202 -17.04 0.41 -8.68
CA GLU A 202 -16.00 0.51 -7.66
C GLU A 202 -15.40 -0.87 -7.37
N ARG A 203 -16.25 -1.88 -7.16
CA ARG A 203 -15.84 -3.28 -6.94
C ARG A 203 -15.00 -3.80 -8.11
N LEU A 204 -15.48 -3.60 -9.33
CA LEU A 204 -14.77 -4.04 -10.54
C LEU A 204 -13.41 -3.36 -10.68
N ALA A 205 -13.34 -2.03 -10.48
CA ALA A 205 -12.07 -1.31 -10.51
C ALA A 205 -11.09 -1.83 -9.44
N VAL A 206 -11.55 -2.05 -8.21
CA VAL A 206 -10.74 -2.63 -7.12
C VAL A 206 -10.24 -4.03 -7.48
N THR A 207 -11.09 -4.89 -8.05
CA THR A 207 -10.68 -6.24 -8.49
C THR A 207 -9.63 -6.17 -9.60
N LEU A 208 -9.87 -5.39 -10.65
CA LEU A 208 -8.91 -5.27 -11.77
C LEU A 208 -7.57 -4.72 -11.29
N TYR A 209 -7.59 -3.79 -10.33
CA TYR A 209 -6.39 -3.16 -9.80
C TYR A 209 -5.60 -4.03 -8.82
N TYR A 210 -6.27 -4.63 -7.82
CA TYR A 210 -5.59 -5.36 -6.74
C TYR A 210 -5.46 -6.86 -7.00
N TYR A 211 -6.38 -7.47 -7.75
CA TYR A 211 -6.38 -8.92 -8.00
C TYR A 211 -5.79 -9.27 -9.37
N GLU A 212 -6.20 -8.56 -10.42
CA GLU A 212 -5.67 -8.75 -11.78
C GLU A 212 -4.39 -7.96 -12.05
N GLU A 213 -3.92 -7.16 -11.08
CA GLU A 213 -2.70 -6.35 -11.13
C GLU A 213 -2.60 -5.40 -12.34
N MET A 214 -3.75 -4.93 -12.85
CA MET A 214 -3.81 -4.03 -13.99
C MET A 214 -3.47 -2.59 -13.59
N ASN A 215 -2.79 -1.86 -14.46
CA ASN A 215 -2.53 -0.43 -14.26
C ASN A 215 -3.75 0.45 -14.67
N LEU A 216 -3.76 1.72 -14.25
CA LEU A 216 -4.89 2.64 -14.50
C LEU A 216 -5.25 2.77 -15.98
N LYS A 217 -4.25 2.70 -16.87
CA LYS A 217 -4.44 2.77 -18.32
C LYS A 217 -5.11 1.53 -18.87
N GLU A 218 -4.69 0.35 -18.43
CA GLU A 218 -5.29 -0.93 -18.79
C GLU A 218 -6.73 -1.03 -18.28
N ILE A 219 -6.97 -0.63 -17.04
CA ILE A 219 -8.33 -0.59 -16.45
C ILE A 219 -9.20 0.41 -17.21
N GLY A 220 -8.67 1.59 -17.54
CA GLY A 220 -9.37 2.59 -18.34
C GLY A 220 -9.79 2.04 -19.71
N ALA A 221 -8.90 1.28 -20.36
CA ALA A 221 -9.20 0.63 -21.63
C ALA A 221 -10.30 -0.44 -21.50
N VAL A 222 -10.29 -1.23 -20.42
CA VAL A 222 -11.33 -2.25 -20.15
C VAL A 222 -12.69 -1.61 -19.86
N LEU A 223 -12.71 -0.54 -19.08
CA LEU A 223 -13.95 0.10 -18.62
C LEU A 223 -14.46 1.21 -19.55
N GLY A 224 -13.69 1.58 -20.59
CA GLY A 224 -14.01 2.68 -21.49
C GLY A 224 -13.95 4.05 -20.80
N LEU A 225 -13.03 4.22 -19.85
CA LEU A 225 -12.88 5.41 -19.01
C LEU A 225 -11.45 5.96 -19.09
N THR A 226 -11.27 7.24 -18.74
CA THR A 226 -9.94 7.85 -18.64
C THR A 226 -9.21 7.38 -17.37
N GLU A 227 -7.88 7.45 -17.36
CA GLU A 227 -7.06 7.10 -16.19
C GLU A 227 -7.46 7.89 -14.94
N SER A 228 -7.69 9.21 -15.07
CA SER A 228 -8.21 10.06 -13.99
C SER A 228 -9.57 9.58 -13.48
N ARG A 229 -10.45 9.11 -14.37
CA ARG A 229 -11.74 8.58 -13.93
C ARG A 229 -11.60 7.26 -13.15
N ILE A 230 -10.64 6.41 -13.52
CA ILE A 230 -10.32 5.19 -12.76
C ILE A 230 -9.75 5.53 -11.39
N CYS A 231 -8.83 6.50 -11.33
CA CYS A 231 -8.25 7.02 -10.09
C CYS A 231 -9.35 7.45 -9.10
N GLN A 232 -10.31 8.27 -9.56
CA GLN A 232 -11.43 8.72 -8.74
C GLN A 232 -12.30 7.57 -8.23
N ILE A 233 -12.59 6.58 -9.08
CA ILE A 233 -13.36 5.39 -8.69
C ILE A 233 -12.61 4.60 -7.60
N LEU A 234 -11.30 4.41 -7.75
CA LEU A 234 -10.46 3.72 -6.76
C LEU A 234 -10.40 4.50 -5.44
N SER A 235 -10.25 5.84 -5.48
CA SER A 235 -10.33 6.68 -4.27
C SER A 235 -11.65 6.53 -3.55
N GLN A 236 -12.75 6.61 -4.31
CA GLN A 236 -14.09 6.50 -3.75
C GLN A 236 -14.29 5.15 -3.07
N ALA A 237 -13.87 4.07 -3.74
CA ALA A 237 -13.89 2.72 -3.18
C ALA A 237 -13.05 2.63 -1.91
N MET A 238 -11.84 3.21 -1.90
CA MET A 238 -10.92 3.12 -0.77
C MET A 238 -11.43 3.87 0.46
N VAL A 239 -12.04 5.05 0.27
CA VAL A 239 -12.70 5.79 1.36
C VAL A 239 -13.84 4.97 1.96
N ARG A 240 -14.68 4.33 1.12
CA ARG A 240 -15.75 3.45 1.60
C ARG A 240 -15.22 2.24 2.37
N LEU A 241 -14.20 1.57 1.84
CA LEU A 241 -13.60 0.41 2.47
C LEU A 241 -12.99 0.79 3.83
N LYS A 242 -12.23 1.90 3.91
CA LYS A 242 -11.68 2.40 5.18
C LYS A 242 -12.76 2.63 6.22
N GLY A 243 -13.89 3.21 5.82
CA GLY A 243 -15.03 3.42 6.69
C GLY A 243 -15.71 2.13 7.16
N LYS A 244 -15.92 1.17 6.26
CA LYS A 244 -16.50 -0.14 6.60
C LYS A 244 -15.60 -1.01 7.47
N MET A 245 -14.28 -0.85 7.35
CA MET A 245 -13.31 -1.62 8.11
C MET A 245 -13.05 -1.05 9.51
N LYS A 246 -13.47 0.18 9.83
CA LYS A 246 -13.28 0.80 11.16
C LYS A 246 -13.78 -0.04 12.34
N PRO A 247 -14.97 -0.67 12.30
CA PRO A 247 -15.49 -1.46 13.42
C PRO A 247 -14.77 -2.80 13.63
N PHE A 248 -14.00 -3.25 12.64
CA PHE A 248 -13.25 -4.51 12.67
C PHE A 248 -11.76 -4.26 12.98
N ARG A 249 -11.42 -3.02 13.35
CA ARG A 249 -10.12 -2.69 13.93
C ARG A 249 -10.11 -3.26 15.35
N PRO A 250 -9.04 -3.97 15.76
CA PRO A 250 -8.88 -4.42 17.13
C PRO A 250 -8.90 -3.25 18.11
#